data_AF-A0A538P3K3-F1
#
_entry.id   AF-A0A538P3K3-F1
#
_cell.length_a   1.000
_cell.length_b   1.000
_cell.length_c   1.000
_cell.angle_alpha   90.00
_cell.angle_beta   90.00
_cell.angle_gamma   90.00
#
_symmetry.space_group_name_H-M   'P 1'
#
loop_
_entity.id
_entity.type
_entity.pdbx_description
1 polymer ?
#
loop_
_entity_poly.entity_id
_entity_poly.type
_entity_poly.pdbx_seq_one_letter_code
_entity_poly.pdbx_strand_id
1 'polypeptide(L)'
;MNNVTAAQNWGTTFSLGRCSANYPFGIALFKGHYTLQNFMQGERVSLQSPVQNYLCVRPPFSTSYYHFLPKSDTAVVQVDMGNQTVTLPMGTSISITGYWTAEGSFTPLQHGTYTLVAGDEWGALALLRFSVN
;
A
#
# COMPACT_ATOMS: atom_id res chain seq x y z
N MET A 1 23.63 -9.64 -8.85
CA MET A 1 22.27 -9.22 -9.28
C MET A 1 21.29 -9.74 -8.25
N ASN A 2 20.26 -8.97 -7.91
CA ASN A 2 19.28 -9.35 -6.89
C ASN A 2 17.88 -9.36 -7.51
N ASN A 3 17.40 -10.55 -7.86
CA ASN A 3 16.04 -10.75 -8.36
C ASN A 3 15.19 -11.25 -7.21
N VAL A 4 14.11 -10.53 -6.92
CA VAL A 4 13.12 -10.97 -5.93
C VAL A 4 11.91 -11.47 -6.68
N THR A 5 11.56 -12.74 -6.54
CA THR A 5 10.39 -13.34 -7.20
C THR A 5 9.11 -12.75 -6.63
N ALA A 6 8.17 -12.37 -7.49
CA ALA A 6 6.87 -11.87 -7.05
C ALA A 6 6.09 -12.96 -6.31
N ALA A 7 5.31 -12.56 -5.32
CA ALA A 7 4.48 -13.45 -4.51
C ALA A 7 3.07 -12.88 -4.38
N GLN A 8 2.15 -13.61 -3.74
CA GLN A 8 0.77 -13.15 -3.48
C GLN A 8 0.37 -13.43 -2.02
N ASN A 9 1.35 -13.43 -1.12
CA ASN A 9 1.19 -13.76 0.30
C ASN A 9 0.85 -12.52 1.15
N TRP A 10 -0.18 -11.78 0.76
CA TRP A 10 -0.49 -10.49 1.38
C TRP A 10 -1.17 -10.61 2.76
N GLY A 11 -1.87 -11.71 3.05
CA GLY A 11 -2.63 -11.89 4.30
C GLY A 11 -3.84 -10.95 4.50
N THR A 12 -3.88 -9.77 3.88
CA THR A 12 -4.97 -8.79 3.88
C THR A 12 -4.87 -7.83 2.70
N THR A 13 -5.81 -6.89 2.56
CA THR A 13 -5.72 -5.82 1.54
C THR A 13 -4.96 -4.62 2.08
N PHE A 14 -3.88 -4.27 1.38
CA PHE A 14 -3.12 -3.05 1.59
C PHE A 14 -3.31 -2.09 0.42
N SER A 15 -3.14 -0.79 0.68
CA SER A 15 -3.20 0.25 -0.35
C SER A 15 -2.20 1.35 0.00
N LEU A 16 -1.69 2.03 -1.04
CA LEU A 16 -0.93 3.28 -0.87
C LEU A 16 -1.82 4.51 -1.06
N GLY A 17 -3.15 4.31 -1.06
CA GLY A 17 -4.14 5.37 -1.25
C GLY A 17 -4.41 5.68 -2.72
N ARG A 18 -4.66 6.95 -3.01
CA ARG A 18 -5.05 7.44 -4.35
C ARG A 18 -3.95 7.14 -5.38
N CYS A 19 -4.34 6.62 -6.54
CA CYS A 19 -3.44 6.29 -7.64
C CYS A 19 -2.27 5.40 -7.23
N SER A 20 -2.50 4.50 -6.27
CA SER A 20 -1.55 3.47 -5.92
C SER A 20 -1.29 2.59 -7.14
N ALA A 21 -0.03 2.52 -7.58
CA ALA A 21 0.38 1.43 -8.46
C ALA A 21 0.32 0.13 -7.65
N ASN A 22 0.26 -1.02 -8.33
CA ASN A 22 0.39 -2.33 -7.70
C ASN A 22 1.84 -2.58 -7.26
N TYR A 23 2.35 -1.73 -6.36
CA TYR A 23 3.61 -1.94 -5.69
C TYR A 23 3.54 -3.26 -4.88
N PRO A 24 4.68 -3.95 -4.69
CA PRO A 24 4.74 -5.16 -3.86
C PRO A 24 4.62 -4.86 -2.36
N PHE A 25 4.20 -3.65 -1.98
CA PHE A 25 3.94 -3.24 -0.61
C PHE A 25 2.81 -2.22 -0.54
N GLY A 26 2.21 -2.10 0.64
CA GLY A 26 1.19 -1.10 0.93
C GLY A 26 0.95 -0.93 2.42
N ILE A 27 -0.07 -0.15 2.76
CA ILE A 27 -0.47 0.05 4.15
C ILE A 27 -1.97 -0.13 4.36
N ALA A 28 -2.37 -0.35 5.61
CA ALA A 28 -3.73 -0.43 6.07
C ALA A 28 -3.86 0.35 7.38
N LEU A 29 -4.90 1.17 7.50
CA LEU A 29 -5.15 1.99 8.67
C LEU A 29 -6.38 1.48 9.42
N PHE A 30 -6.26 1.39 10.73
CA PHE A 30 -7.30 0.90 11.64
C PHE A 30 -7.56 1.92 12.74
N LYS A 31 -8.83 2.10 13.11
CA LYS A 31 -9.22 2.90 14.28
C LYS A 31 -9.06 2.07 15.56
N GLY A 32 -8.24 2.54 16.48
CA GLY A 32 -7.97 1.89 17.76
C GLY A 32 -6.55 1.39 17.93
N HIS A 33 -6.34 0.67 19.03
CA HIS A 33 -5.04 0.18 19.46
C HIS A 33 -4.93 -1.33 19.19
N TYR A 34 -4.21 -1.69 18.13
CA TYR A 34 -4.03 -3.10 17.74
C TYR A 34 -2.56 -3.48 17.68
N THR A 35 -2.33 -4.79 17.71
CA THR A 35 -1.04 -5.45 17.53
C THR A 35 -1.09 -6.34 16.28
N LEU A 36 0.06 -6.89 15.87
CA LEU A 36 0.13 -7.82 14.74
C LEU A 36 -0.72 -9.09 14.96
N GLN A 37 -1.07 -9.42 16.21
CA GLN A 37 -1.91 -10.59 16.51
C GLN A 37 -3.42 -10.33 16.32
N ASN A 38 -3.88 -9.08 16.39
CA ASN A 38 -5.32 -8.78 16.44
C ASN A 38 -5.80 -7.65 15.54
N PHE A 39 -4.93 -6.97 14.77
CA PHE A 39 -5.33 -5.85 13.91
C PHE A 39 -6.41 -6.22 12.90
N MET A 40 -6.47 -7.47 12.46
CA MET A 40 -7.50 -7.99 11.55
C MET A 40 -8.92 -7.97 12.15
N GLN A 41 -9.05 -7.85 13.47
CA GLN A 41 -10.34 -7.74 14.16
C GLN A 41 -10.85 -6.29 14.20
N GLY A 42 -10.00 -5.32 13.85
CA GLY A 42 -10.30 -3.90 13.96
C GLY A 42 -11.07 -3.33 12.76
N GLU A 43 -11.69 -2.16 12.97
CA GLU A 43 -12.31 -1.39 11.90
C GLU A 43 -11.21 -0.76 11.01
N ARG A 44 -11.05 -1.31 9.81
CA ARG A 44 -10.20 -0.73 8.76
C ARG A 44 -10.89 0.46 8.12
N VAL A 45 -10.16 1.57 7.97
CA VAL A 45 -10.63 2.73 7.20
C VAL A 45 -10.02 2.75 5.80
N SER A 46 -10.74 3.29 4.82
CA SER A 46 -10.27 3.32 3.43
C SER A 46 -9.35 4.51 3.17
N LEU A 47 -8.13 4.25 2.70
CA LEU A 47 -7.21 5.29 2.22
C LEU A 47 -7.47 5.67 0.75
N GLN A 48 -8.42 5.00 0.11
CA GLN A 48 -8.69 5.11 -1.32
C GLN A 48 -10.14 5.54 -1.56
N SER A 49 -10.31 6.52 -2.43
CA SER A 49 -11.65 7.00 -2.81
C SER A 49 -12.36 5.94 -3.67
N PRO A 50 -13.57 5.52 -3.31
CA PRO A 50 -14.34 4.59 -4.14
C PRO A 50 -14.78 5.20 -5.47
N VAL A 51 -14.88 6.54 -5.54
CA VAL A 51 -15.36 7.25 -6.72
C VAL A 51 -14.25 7.84 -7.58
N GLN A 52 -13.08 8.21 -7.03
CA GLN A 52 -12.04 8.90 -7.82
C GLN A 52 -10.97 7.98 -8.43
N ASN A 53 -11.08 6.66 -8.27
CA ASN A 53 -10.06 5.71 -8.73
C ASN A 53 -9.88 5.67 -10.25
N TYR A 54 -10.92 5.97 -11.03
CA TYR A 54 -10.87 5.93 -12.50
C TYR A 54 -9.96 7.02 -13.10
N LEU A 55 -9.60 8.06 -12.34
CA LEU A 55 -8.71 9.13 -12.81
C LEU A 55 -7.22 8.73 -12.82
N CYS A 56 -6.89 7.55 -12.30
CA CYS A 56 -5.52 7.09 -12.18
C CYS A 56 -5.17 6.14 -13.33
N VAL A 57 -4.55 6.67 -14.39
CA VAL A 57 -4.01 5.84 -15.47
C VAL A 57 -2.59 5.42 -15.10
N ARG A 58 -2.46 4.38 -14.28
CA ARG A 58 -1.16 3.75 -14.03
C ARG A 58 -1.29 2.25 -14.30
N PRO A 59 -0.56 1.71 -15.31
CA PRO A 59 -0.68 0.30 -15.64
C PRO A 59 -0.23 -0.54 -14.44
N PRO A 60 -0.97 -1.61 -14.11
CA PRO A 60 -0.58 -2.51 -13.04
C PRO A 60 0.75 -3.19 -13.38
N PHE A 61 1.48 -3.61 -12.36
CA PHE A 61 2.66 -4.44 -12.57
C PHE A 61 2.19 -5.83 -12.99
N SER A 62 2.84 -6.39 -14.00
CA SER A 62 2.62 -7.76 -14.50
C SER A 62 3.88 -8.62 -14.36
N THR A 63 4.80 -8.19 -13.48
CA THR A 63 6.13 -8.77 -13.33
C THR A 63 6.09 -10.04 -12.48
N SER A 64 6.85 -11.07 -12.87
CA SER A 64 7.09 -12.27 -12.04
C SER A 64 8.28 -12.10 -11.10
N TYR A 65 9.06 -11.03 -11.25
CA TYR A 65 10.19 -10.69 -10.39
C TYR A 65 10.50 -9.19 -10.42
N TYR A 66 11.17 -8.70 -9.39
CA TYR A 66 11.68 -7.34 -9.29
C TYR A 66 13.20 -7.38 -9.44
N HIS A 67 13.72 -6.72 -10.47
CA HIS A 67 15.17 -6.71 -10.73
C HIS A 67 15.81 -5.45 -10.14
N PHE A 68 16.41 -5.56 -8.94
CA PHE A 68 17.01 -4.42 -8.28
C PHE A 68 18.35 -4.03 -8.90
N LEU A 69 18.52 -2.73 -9.13
CA LEU A 69 19.79 -2.16 -9.57
C LEU A 69 20.85 -2.29 -8.46
N PRO A 70 22.14 -2.48 -8.81
CA PRO A 70 23.19 -2.63 -7.81
C PRO A 70 23.26 -1.43 -6.86
N LYS A 71 23.30 -1.70 -5.55
CA LYS A 71 23.37 -0.68 -4.49
C LYS A 71 22.27 0.39 -4.58
N SER A 72 21.06 0.00 -4.99
CA SER A 72 19.91 0.89 -5.12
C SER A 72 18.63 0.19 -4.67
N ASP A 73 17.68 0.99 -4.18
CA ASP A 73 16.30 0.56 -3.91
C ASP A 73 15.42 0.67 -5.16
N THR A 74 16.02 0.88 -6.34
CA THR A 74 15.31 0.98 -7.62
C THR A 74 15.29 -0.37 -8.29
N ALA A 75 14.13 -0.76 -8.83
CA ALA A 75 13.99 -2.00 -9.57
C ALA A 75 13.37 -1.80 -10.96
N VAL A 76 13.74 -2.68 -11.87
CA VAL A 76 13.11 -2.84 -13.19
C VAL A 76 11.96 -3.84 -13.04
N VAL A 77 10.77 -3.46 -13.49
CA VAL A 77 9.55 -4.29 -13.45
C VAL A 77 8.84 -4.27 -14.80
N GLN A 78 8.15 -5.34 -15.12
CA GLN A 78 7.22 -5.39 -16.26
C GLN A 78 5.86 -4.80 -15.87
N VAL A 79 5.27 -4.02 -16.77
CA VAL A 79 3.93 -3.43 -16.61
C VAL A 79 2.99 -3.92 -17.69
N ASP A 80 1.70 -3.94 -17.37
CA ASP A 80 0.62 -4.35 -18.29
C ASP A 80 0.29 -3.23 -19.30
N MET A 81 1.28 -2.85 -20.10
CA MET A 81 1.19 -1.85 -21.16
C MET A 81 2.00 -2.31 -22.37
N GLY A 82 1.62 -3.46 -22.94
CA GLY A 82 2.33 -4.06 -24.07
C GLY A 82 3.69 -4.65 -23.72
N ASN A 83 3.81 -5.28 -22.54
CA ASN A 83 5.05 -5.90 -22.03
C ASN A 83 6.24 -4.95 -21.92
N GLN A 84 5.97 -3.67 -21.64
CA GLN A 84 7.04 -2.71 -21.36
C GLN A 84 7.65 -2.95 -19.98
N THR A 85 8.93 -2.66 -19.85
CA THR A 85 9.62 -2.59 -18.57
C THR A 85 9.79 -1.13 -18.15
N VAL A 86 9.56 -0.85 -16.88
CA VAL A 86 9.80 0.46 -16.27
C VAL A 86 10.78 0.32 -15.12
N THR A 87 11.58 1.36 -14.89
CA THR A 87 12.53 1.44 -13.79
C THR A 87 12.00 2.44 -12.78
N LEU A 88 11.83 2.03 -11.52
CA LEU A 88 11.25 2.88 -10.49
C LEU A 88 11.80 2.57 -9.09
N PRO A 89 11.78 3.54 -8.16
CA PRO A 89 12.10 3.28 -6.76
C PRO A 89 11.07 2.35 -6.12
N MET A 90 11.53 1.34 -5.38
CA MET A 90 10.73 0.44 -4.54
C MET A 90 10.56 1.03 -3.14
N GLY A 91 10.07 2.26 -3.12
CA GLY A 91 9.77 3.01 -1.90
C GLY A 91 8.83 4.16 -2.23
N THR A 92 8.04 4.57 -1.25
CA THR A 92 7.12 5.69 -1.39
C THR A 92 6.91 6.38 -0.05
N SER A 93 6.45 7.62 -0.12
CA SER A 93 6.01 8.40 1.03
C SER A 93 4.59 8.85 0.79
N ILE A 94 3.72 8.63 1.77
CA ILE A 94 2.33 9.05 1.71
C ILE A 94 1.98 9.87 2.94
N SER A 95 1.12 10.87 2.75
CA SER A 95 0.57 11.67 3.83
C SER A 95 -0.87 11.25 4.07
N ILE A 96 -1.19 10.92 5.32
CA ILE A 96 -2.52 10.46 5.73
C ILE A 96 -3.12 11.53 6.63
N THR A 97 -4.08 12.27 6.08
CA THR A 97 -4.82 13.32 6.81
C THR A 97 -6.25 12.91 7.12
N GLY A 98 -6.71 11.78 6.59
CA GLY A 98 -8.07 11.29 6.71
C GLY A 98 -8.28 9.99 5.95
N TYR A 99 -9.54 9.61 5.83
CA TYR A 99 -9.98 8.40 5.13
C TYR A 99 -11.27 8.67 4.34
N TRP A 100 -11.60 7.77 3.43
CA TRP A 100 -12.79 7.85 2.60
C TRP A 100 -13.90 6.97 3.16
N THR A 101 -15.13 7.49 3.13
CA THR A 101 -16.33 6.70 3.40
C THR A 101 -16.74 5.90 2.18
N ALA A 102 -17.63 4.91 2.36
CA ALA A 102 -18.14 4.09 1.26
C ALA A 102 -18.90 4.94 0.21
N GLU A 103 -19.51 6.03 0.63
CA GLU A 103 -20.25 6.98 -0.21
C GLU A 103 -19.32 7.92 -0.99
N GLY A 104 -18.00 7.88 -0.73
CA GLY A 104 -17.01 8.69 -1.44
C GLY A 104 -16.73 10.05 -0.80
N SER A 105 -17.16 10.28 0.45
CA SER A 105 -16.83 11.49 1.20
C SER A 105 -15.48 11.34 1.91
N PHE A 106 -14.65 12.39 1.91
CA PHE A 106 -13.40 12.42 2.67
C PHE A 106 -13.65 12.90 4.10
N THR A 107 -13.21 12.13 5.08
CA THR A 107 -13.31 12.45 6.50
C THR A 107 -11.90 12.64 7.09
N PRO A 108 -11.57 13.82 7.62
CA PRO A 108 -10.32 14.04 8.34
C PRO A 108 -10.17 13.10 9.54
N LEU A 109 -8.94 12.71 9.88
CA LEU A 109 -8.69 11.92 11.07
C LEU A 109 -9.19 12.67 12.31
N GLN A 110 -10.10 12.03 13.05
CA GLN A 110 -10.61 12.56 14.31
C GLN A 110 -9.65 12.22 15.45
N HIS A 111 -9.75 12.96 16.56
CA HIS A 111 -8.99 12.65 17.77
C HIS A 111 -9.18 11.19 18.18
N GLY A 112 -8.08 10.54 18.54
CA GLY A 112 -8.10 9.13 18.91
C GLY A 112 -6.83 8.39 18.58
N THR A 113 -6.82 7.09 18.89
CA THR A 113 -5.70 6.19 18.60
C THR A 113 -5.94 5.48 17.27
N TYR A 114 -4.90 5.35 16.47
CA TYR A 114 -4.90 4.61 15.22
C TYR A 114 -3.74 3.63 15.17
N THR A 115 -3.96 2.54 14.44
CA THR A 115 -2.93 1.55 14.13
C THR A 115 -2.74 1.50 12.62
N LEU A 116 -1.51 1.75 12.17
CA LEU A 116 -1.10 1.61 10.78
C LEU A 116 -0.27 0.34 10.64
N VAL A 117 -0.66 -0.52 9.71
CA VAL A 117 0.06 -1.74 9.37
C VAL A 117 0.58 -1.60 7.96
N ALA A 118 1.89 -1.72 7.77
CA ALA A 118 2.51 -1.86 6.47
C ALA A 118 2.73 -3.34 6.18
N GLY A 119 2.57 -3.74 4.92
CA GLY A 119 2.81 -5.11 4.50
C GLY A 119 3.33 -5.19 3.08
N ASP A 120 3.96 -6.31 2.77
CA ASP A 120 4.43 -6.65 1.42
C ASP A 120 3.80 -7.95 0.90
N GLU A 121 3.98 -8.20 -0.40
CA GLU A 121 3.41 -9.38 -1.07
C GLU A 121 4.06 -10.71 -0.65
N TRP A 122 5.15 -10.65 0.12
CA TRP A 122 5.82 -11.82 0.70
C TRP A 122 5.30 -12.15 2.09
N GLY A 123 4.47 -11.28 2.68
CA GLY A 123 3.84 -11.46 3.99
C GLY A 123 4.63 -10.87 5.15
N ALA A 124 5.66 -10.06 4.88
CA ALA A 124 6.30 -9.29 5.93
C ALA A 124 5.37 -8.16 6.37
N LEU A 125 5.30 -7.92 7.68
CA LEU A 125 4.44 -6.91 8.28
C LEU A 125 5.24 -6.00 9.20
N ALA A 126 4.90 -4.71 9.20
CA ALA A 126 5.35 -3.73 10.17
C ALA A 126 4.15 -2.98 10.74
N LEU A 127 4.23 -2.55 12.00
CA LEU A 127 3.12 -1.91 12.69
C LEU A 127 3.56 -0.63 13.41
N LEU A 128 2.79 0.42 13.23
CA LEU A 128 2.94 1.71 13.88
C LEU A 128 1.64 2.08 14.59
N ARG A 129 1.74 2.58 15.81
CA ARG A 129 0.60 3.13 16.57
C ARG A 129 0.83 4.61 16.78
N PHE A 130 -0.21 5.41 16.58
CA PHE A 130 -0.15 6.85 16.78
C PHE A 130 -1.49 7.40 17.31
N SER A 131 -1.45 8.57 17.93
CA SER A 131 -2.63 9.31 18.38
C SER A 131 -2.75 10.61 17.60
N VAL A 132 -3.98 10.99 17.27
CA VAL A 132 -4.33 12.30 16.73
C VAL A 132 -4.90 13.15 17.86
N ASN A 133 -4.35 14.35 18.04
CA ASN A 133 -4.63 15.29 19.11
C ASN A 133 -5.05 16.65 18.55
#